data_AF-A0A9E4UK46-F1
#
_entry.id   AF-A0A9E4UK46-F1
#
_cell.length_a   1.000
_cell.length_b   1.000
_cell.length_c   1.000
_cell.angle_alpha   90.00
_cell.angle_beta   90.00
_cell.angle_gamma   90.00
#
_symmetry.space_group_name_H-M   'P 1'
#
loop_
_entity.id
_entity.type
_entity.pdbx_description
1 polymer ?
#
loop_
_entity_poly.entity_id
_entity_poly.type
_entity_poly.pdbx_seq_one_letter_code
_entity_poly.pdbx_strand_id
1 'polypeptide(L)' 'MKPVILSQHARDQMEDRGASESEIEEAISSGDRAEAERGLLSFLKNFPYSRE' A
#
# COMPACT_ATOMS: atom_id res chain seq x y z
N MET A 1 -2.84 14.05 -7.78
CA MET A 1 -3.22 12.93 -6.89
C MET A 1 -3.57 13.49 -5.53
N LYS A 2 -4.53 12.91 -4.81
CA LYS A 2 -4.77 13.34 -3.41
C LYS A 2 -3.63 12.84 -2.53
N PRO A 3 -3.23 13.56 -1.47
CA PRO A 3 -2.20 13.08 -0.57
C PRO A 3 -2.66 11.79 0.12
N VAL A 4 -1.78 10.80 0.19
CA VAL A 4 -2.01 9.58 0.98
C VAL A 4 -1.74 9.94 2.43
N ILE A 5 -2.71 9.67 3.32
CA ILE A 5 -2.54 9.88 4.75
C ILE A 5 -2.65 8.52 5.44
N LEU A 6 -1.55 8.06 6.01
CA LEU A 6 -1.51 6.83 6.78
C LEU A 6 -1.86 7.11 8.25
N SER A 7 -2.76 6.30 8.80
CA SER A 7 -3.01 6.27 10.25
C SER A 7 -1.83 5.61 10.97
N GLN A 8 -1.73 5.83 12.29
CA GLN A 8 -0.67 5.17 13.07
C GLN A 8 -0.74 3.64 12.95
N HIS A 9 -1.93 3.07 13.08
CA HIS A 9 -2.13 1.62 12.91
C HIS A 9 -1.67 1.11 11.54
N ALA A 10 -1.88 1.89 10.46
CA ALA A 10 -1.42 1.52 9.14
C ALA A 10 0.12 1.55 9.04
N ARG A 11 0.77 2.52 9.68
CA ARG A 11 2.25 2.60 9.75
C ARG A 11 2.84 1.42 10.51
N ASP A 12 2.28 1.08 11.67
CA ASP A 12 2.75 -0.04 12.48
C ASP A 12 2.64 -1.37 11.70
N GLN A 13 1.51 -1.58 11.02
CA GLN A 13 1.25 -2.77 10.21
C GLN A 13 2.09 -2.84 8.92
N MET A 14 2.50 -1.70 8.39
CA MET A 14 3.36 -1.61 7.23
C MET A 14 4.79 -2.03 7.59
N GLU A 15 5.31 -1.54 8.72
CA GLU A 15 6.62 -1.91 9.25
C GLU A 15 6.71 -3.42 9.57
N ASP A 16 5.70 -3.98 10.26
CA ASP A 16 5.66 -5.41 10.60
C ASP A 16 5.69 -6.32 9.34
N ARG A 17 5.13 -5.83 8.22
CA ARG A 17 5.12 -6.54 6.93
C ARG A 17 6.36 -6.29 6.07
N GLY A 18 7.30 -5.45 6.55
CA GLY A 18 8.49 -5.07 5.79
C GLY A 18 8.19 -4.24 4.55
N ALA A 19 7.09 -3.48 4.55
CA ALA A 19 6.74 -2.56 3.49
C ALA A 19 7.18 -1.13 3.86
N SER A 20 7.47 -0.31 2.86
CA SER A 20 7.80 1.10 3.02
C SER A 20 6.63 2.01 2.61
N GLU A 21 6.61 3.24 3.14
CA GLU A 21 5.58 4.24 2.78
C GLU A 21 5.57 4.50 1.27
N SER A 22 6.75 4.54 0.64
CA SER A 22 6.89 4.70 -0.81
C SER A 22 6.28 3.54 -1.60
N GLU A 23 6.42 2.29 -1.15
CA GLU A 23 5.78 1.14 -1.80
C GLU A 23 4.26 1.22 -1.67
N ILE A 24 3.75 1.61 -0.50
CA ILE A 24 2.31 1.80 -0.30
C ILE A 24 1.76 2.90 -1.21
N GLU A 25 2.42 4.05 -1.27
CA GLU A 25 2.03 5.15 -2.17
C GLU A 25 2.08 4.73 -3.64
N GLU A 26 3.11 3.98 -4.04
CA GLU A 26 3.24 3.49 -5.40
C GLU A 26 2.16 2.47 -5.76
N ALA A 27 1.78 1.59 -4.82
CA ALA A 27 0.68 0.66 -4.98
C ALA A 27 -0.66 1.40 -5.13
N ILE A 28 -0.94 2.41 -4.30
CA ILE A 28 -2.15 3.24 -4.42
C ILE A 28 -2.17 4.01 -5.75
N SER A 29 -0.99 4.43 -6.23
CA SER A 29 -0.86 5.29 -7.40
C SER A 29 -0.95 4.52 -8.72
N SER A 30 -0.30 3.37 -8.79
CA SER A 30 -0.06 2.62 -10.03
C SER A 30 -0.47 1.15 -9.98
N GLY A 31 -0.85 0.65 -8.81
CA GLY A 31 -1.31 -0.72 -8.63
C GLY A 31 -2.71 -0.97 -9.17
N ASP A 32 -3.04 -2.24 -9.34
CA ASP A 32 -4.36 -2.67 -9.76
C ASP A 32 -5.38 -2.39 -8.65
N ARG A 33 -6.39 -1.61 -8.99
CA ARG A 33 -7.49 -1.27 -8.10
C ARG A 33 -8.54 -2.38 -8.13
N ALA A 34 -8.87 -2.91 -6.96
CA ALA A 34 -9.96 -3.87 -6.75
C ALA A 34 -10.99 -3.33 -5.75
N GLU A 35 -12.24 -3.77 -5.88
CA GLU A 35 -13.25 -3.53 -4.85
C GLU A 35 -12.94 -4.39 -3.61
N ALA A 36 -12.95 -3.75 -2.45
CA ALA A 36 -12.84 -4.40 -1.16
C ALA A 36 -14.18 -4.35 -0.42
N GLU A 37 -14.25 -5.00 0.74
CA GLU A 37 -15.49 -5.07 1.51
C GLU A 37 -16.00 -3.67 1.89
N ARG A 38 -17.33 -3.51 1.94
CA ARG A 38 -18.01 -2.30 2.42
C ARG A 38 -17.72 -1.03 1.59
N GLY A 39 -17.49 -1.18 0.28
CA GLY A 39 -17.24 -0.06 -0.62
C GLY A 39 -15.84 0.54 -0.50
N LEU A 40 -14.94 -0.16 0.18
CA LEU A 40 -13.52 0.19 0.23
C LEU A 40 -12.82 -0.25 -1.06
N LEU A 41 -11.59 0.25 -1.24
CA LEU A 41 -10.75 -0.08 -2.37
C LEU A 41 -9.48 -0.77 -1.87
N SER A 42 -9.09 -1.81 -2.58
CA SER A 42 -7.78 -2.43 -2.45
C SER A 42 -6.92 -2.03 -3.64
N PHE A 43 -5.63 -1.85 -3.39
CA PHE A 43 -4.64 -1.58 -4.42
C PHE A 43 -3.53 -2.62 -4.30
N LEU A 44 -3.30 -3.37 -5.37
CA LEU A 44 -2.35 -4.47 -5.40
C LEU A 44 -1.20 -4.12 -6.34
N LYS A 45 0.03 -4.22 -5.85
CA LYS A 45 1.24 -4.11 -6.67
C LYS A 45 2.26 -5.13 -6.21
N ASN A 46 2.76 -5.91 -7.17
CA ASN A 46 3.87 -6.83 -6.92
C ASN A 46 5.17 -6.04 -7.03
N PHE A 47 5.87 -5.89 -5.91
CA PHE A 47 7.19 -5.29 -5.89
C PHE A 47 8.24 -6.34 -6.27
N PRO A 48 9.22 -5.99 -7.12
CA PRO A 48 10.32 -6.89 -7.42
C PRO A 48 11.11 -7.16 -6.13
N TYR A 49 11.18 -8.43 -5.73
CA TYR A 49 12.00 -8.85 -4.61
C TYR A 49 13.48 -8.82 -5.02
N SER A 50 14.17 -7.71 -4.77
CA SER A 50 15.63 -7.65 -4.86
C SER A 50 16.23 -8.14 -3.56
N ARG A 51 16.75 -9.37 -3.58
CA ARG A 51 17.61 -9.92 -2.52
C ARG A 51 19.04 -9.53 -2.85
N GLU A 52 19.64 -8.65 -2.06
CA GLU A 52 21.11 -8.55 -1.98
C GLU A 52 21.67 -9.65 -1.05
#